data_AF-A0A6L8EM79-F1
#
_entry.id   AF-A0A6L8EM79-F1
#
_cell.length_a   1.000
_cell.length_b   1.000
_cell.length_c   1.000
_cell.angle_alpha   90.00
_cell.angle_beta   90.00
_cell.angle_gamma   90.00
#
_symmetry.space_group_name_H-M   'P 1'
#
loop_
_entity.id
_entity.type
_entity.pdbx_description
1 polymer ?
#
loop_
_entity_poly.entity_id
_entity_poly.type
_entity_poly.pdbx_seq_one_letter_code
_entity_poly.pdbx_strand_id
1 'polypeptide(L)'
;MKFPALWLPFTLIICIASMQSTLVLADSASSEVIETCPMPEKPSIPNGLKSSEEEMLEAQRGIKDYMTKGQAVLTCLDELAQSWGETATEEQLQINNLFHNKMVDEMQSIGELFNSAVRAYKGRNQ
;
A
#
# COMPACT_ATOMS: atom_id res chain seq x y z
N MET A 1 60.02 35.36 -27.90
CA MET A 1 60.36 36.40 -26.91
C MET A 1 59.22 37.40 -26.84
N LYS A 2 58.76 37.69 -25.61
CA LYS A 2 57.93 38.82 -25.13
C LYS A 2 56.64 39.21 -25.89
N PHE A 3 55.50 38.97 -25.23
CA PHE A 3 54.37 39.91 -25.22
C PHE A 3 53.95 40.23 -23.77
N PRO A 4 53.68 41.51 -23.44
CA PRO A 4 53.60 42.00 -22.07
C PRO A 4 52.21 41.91 -21.44
N ALA A 5 52.21 42.13 -20.13
CA ALA A 5 51.10 42.05 -19.20
C ALA A 5 50.13 43.25 -19.23
N LEU A 6 49.02 43.01 -18.53
CA LEU A 6 48.02 43.93 -17.98
C LEU A 6 46.93 44.42 -18.96
N TRP A 7 45.67 44.16 -18.61
CA TRP A 7 44.74 45.12 -18.01
C TRP A 7 43.35 44.45 -17.98
N LEU A 8 42.94 43.95 -16.79
CA LEU A 8 41.58 43.51 -16.51
C LEU A 8 40.78 44.71 -15.99
N PRO A 9 39.75 45.21 -16.70
CA PRO A 9 38.75 46.03 -16.06
C PRO A 9 37.70 45.13 -15.41
N PHE A 10 37.55 45.37 -14.10
CA PHE A 10 36.35 45.18 -13.31
C PHE A 10 35.06 45.37 -14.14
N THR A 11 34.37 44.28 -14.46
CA THR A 11 32.91 44.26 -14.57
C THR A 11 32.39 42.98 -13.97
N LEU A 12 32.24 43.02 -12.64
CA LEU A 12 31.05 42.56 -11.91
C LEU A 12 30.20 41.53 -12.68
N ILE A 13 30.65 40.28 -12.71
CA ILE A 13 29.78 39.16 -13.03
C ILE A 13 28.85 39.01 -11.83
N ILE A 14 27.65 39.56 -11.96
CA ILE A 14 26.52 39.29 -11.08
C ILE A 14 26.20 37.80 -11.26
N CYS A 15 26.75 36.96 -10.39
CA CYS A 15 26.24 35.62 -10.16
C CYS A 15 24.84 35.76 -9.57
N ILE A 16 23.83 35.88 -10.44
CA ILE A 16 22.44 35.58 -10.06
C ILE A 16 22.42 34.06 -9.85
N ALA A 17 22.76 33.63 -8.63
CA ALA A 17 22.46 32.28 -8.19
C ALA A 17 20.94 32.16 -8.18
N SER A 18 20.37 31.60 -9.25
CA SER A 18 19.00 31.13 -9.26
C SER A 18 18.88 30.01 -8.22
N MET A 19 18.57 30.38 -6.98
CA MET A 19 18.06 29.49 -5.95
C MET A 19 16.72 28.95 -6.45
N GLN A 20 16.75 27.83 -7.15
CA GLN A 20 15.57 27.03 -7.37
C GLN A 20 15.25 26.34 -6.05
N SER A 21 14.29 26.90 -5.31
CA SER A 21 13.66 26.24 -4.18
C SER A 21 12.93 24.99 -4.68
N THR A 22 13.59 23.84 -4.60
CA THR A 22 12.92 22.55 -4.73
C THR A 22 12.06 22.36 -3.50
N LEU A 23 10.74 22.48 -3.64
CA LEU A 23 9.78 22.07 -2.64
C LEU A 23 9.95 20.54 -2.48
N VAL A 24 10.55 20.11 -1.37
CA VAL A 24 10.50 18.70 -0.97
C VAL A 24 9.12 18.51 -0.36
N LEU A 25 8.21 17.87 -1.10
CA LEU A 25 6.98 17.34 -0.53
C LEU A 25 7.43 16.28 0.48
N ALA A 26 7.06 16.46 1.75
CA ALA A 26 7.20 15.42 2.75
C ALA A 26 6.32 14.24 2.30
N ASP A 27 6.93 13.20 1.76
CA ASP A 27 6.25 11.96 1.44
C ASP A 27 5.83 11.31 2.76
N SER A 28 4.52 11.09 2.94
CA SER A 28 4.03 10.42 4.14
C SER A 28 4.36 8.94 4.03
N ALA A 29 4.90 8.30 5.08
CA ALA A 29 5.21 6.87 5.03
C ALA A 29 3.97 5.98 4.71
N SER A 30 2.75 6.51 4.84
CA SER A 30 1.51 5.86 4.41
C SER A 30 1.27 5.90 2.89
N SER A 31 1.73 6.92 2.15
CA SER A 31 1.61 6.95 0.69
C SER A 31 2.50 5.87 0.07
N GLU A 32 3.72 5.72 0.57
CA GLU A 32 4.66 4.69 0.12
C GLU A 32 4.06 3.27 0.26
N VAL A 33 3.44 2.98 1.41
CA VAL A 33 2.81 1.67 1.66
C VAL A 33 1.62 1.43 0.73
N ILE A 34 0.74 2.42 0.52
CA ILE A 34 -0.46 2.27 -0.32
C ILE A 34 -0.09 2.08 -1.79
N GLU A 35 0.91 2.82 -2.29
CA GLU A 35 1.34 2.73 -3.68
C GLU A 35 2.11 1.44 -3.96
N THR A 36 2.92 0.98 -3.01
CA THR A 36 3.74 -0.23 -3.17
C THR A 36 2.93 -1.50 -2.94
N CYS A 37 2.09 -1.52 -1.90
CA CYS A 37 1.32 -2.69 -1.46
C CYS A 37 -0.18 -2.38 -1.42
N PRO A 38 -0.85 -2.31 -2.59
CA PRO A 38 -2.25 -1.91 -2.67
C PRO A 38 -3.19 -2.95 -2.04
N MET A 39 -4.03 -2.49 -1.13
CA MET A 39 -5.04 -3.33 -0.48
C MET A 39 -6.11 -3.81 -1.48
N PRO A 40 -6.50 -5.09 -1.47
CA PRO A 40 -7.51 -5.62 -2.39
C PRO A 40 -8.91 -5.09 -2.08
N GLU A 41 -9.75 -5.05 -3.12
CA GLU A 41 -11.18 -4.77 -2.96
C GLU A 41 -11.89 -5.92 -2.25
N LYS A 42 -12.71 -5.59 -1.25
CA LYS A 42 -13.44 -6.57 -0.46
C LYS A 42 -14.57 -7.21 -1.28
N PRO A 43 -14.71 -8.55 -1.27
CA PRO A 43 -15.80 -9.22 -1.96
C PRO A 43 -17.14 -8.97 -1.25
N SER A 44 -18.22 -8.98 -2.03
CA SER A 44 -19.57 -8.99 -1.45
C SER A 44 -19.88 -10.35 -0.84
N ILE A 45 -20.43 -10.36 0.38
CA ILE A 45 -20.86 -11.58 1.07
C ILE A 45 -22.39 -11.62 1.05
N PRO A 46 -23.01 -12.58 0.35
CA PRO A 46 -24.44 -12.59 0.16
C PRO A 46 -25.17 -13.14 1.40
N ASN A 47 -26.46 -12.82 1.53
CA ASN A 47 -27.25 -13.25 2.68
C ASN A 47 -27.57 -14.75 2.57
N GLY A 48 -26.89 -15.56 3.38
CA GLY A 48 -27.06 -17.01 3.44
C GLY A 48 -28.48 -17.52 3.70
N LEU A 49 -29.46 -16.72 4.14
CA LEU A 49 -30.87 -17.12 4.23
C LEU A 49 -31.68 -16.90 2.94
N LYS A 50 -31.18 -16.07 2.01
CA LYS A 50 -31.88 -15.69 0.78
C LYS A 50 -31.14 -16.09 -0.50
N SER A 51 -29.83 -16.32 -0.42
CA SER A 51 -29.00 -16.61 -1.59
C SER A 51 -29.35 -17.91 -2.31
N SER A 52 -29.12 -17.94 -3.62
CA SER A 52 -29.08 -19.17 -4.43
C SER A 52 -27.76 -19.93 -4.23
N GLU A 53 -27.69 -21.17 -4.71
CA GLU A 53 -26.42 -21.93 -4.73
C GLU A 53 -25.36 -21.21 -5.56
N GLU A 54 -25.74 -20.70 -6.73
CA GLU A 54 -24.88 -19.97 -7.66
C GLU A 54 -24.27 -18.73 -7.00
N GLU A 55 -25.08 -17.94 -6.28
CA GLU A 55 -24.60 -16.75 -5.55
C GLU A 55 -23.60 -17.11 -4.45
N MET A 56 -23.82 -18.23 -3.73
CA MET A 56 -22.91 -18.70 -2.70
C MET A 56 -21.58 -19.21 -3.28
N LEU A 57 -21.62 -19.88 -4.44
CA LEU A 57 -20.42 -20.34 -5.15
C LEU A 57 -19.61 -19.17 -5.71
N GLU A 58 -20.28 -18.15 -6.24
CA GLU A 58 -19.59 -16.95 -6.72
C GLU A 58 -18.93 -16.18 -5.57
N ALA A 59 -19.63 -16.04 -4.45
CA ALA A 59 -19.05 -15.47 -3.23
C ALA A 59 -17.81 -16.26 -2.77
N GLN A 60 -17.85 -17.60 -2.81
CA GLN A 60 -16.69 -18.44 -2.48
C GLN A 60 -15.47 -18.11 -3.36
N ARG A 61 -15.67 -17.96 -4.67
CA ARG A 61 -14.59 -17.61 -5.61
C ARG A 61 -14.03 -16.22 -5.32
N GLY A 62 -14.90 -15.24 -5.12
CA GLY A 62 -14.50 -13.88 -4.78
C GLY A 62 -13.70 -13.81 -3.48
N ILE A 63 -14.10 -14.58 -2.45
CA ILE A 63 -13.36 -14.66 -1.20
C ILE A 63 -12.02 -15.36 -1.37
N LYS A 64 -11.94 -16.45 -2.15
CA LYS A 64 -10.67 -17.11 -2.44
C LYS A 64 -9.69 -16.17 -3.15
N ASP A 65 -10.18 -15.39 -4.11
CA ASP A 65 -9.39 -14.37 -4.79
C ASP A 65 -8.91 -13.29 -3.81
N TYR A 66 -9.81 -12.78 -2.96
CA TYR A 66 -9.47 -11.83 -1.90
C TYR A 66 -8.40 -12.36 -0.94
N MET A 67 -8.51 -13.61 -0.50
CA MET A 67 -7.51 -14.24 0.39
C MET A 67 -6.15 -14.39 -0.30
N THR A 68 -6.15 -14.70 -1.59
CA THR A 68 -4.92 -14.80 -2.39
C THR A 68 -4.24 -13.45 -2.52
N LYS A 69 -5.02 -12.41 -2.85
CA LYS A 69 -4.53 -11.03 -2.95
C LYS A 69 -4.10 -10.47 -1.60
N GLY A 70 -4.83 -10.78 -0.52
CA GLY A 70 -4.48 -10.40 0.84
C GLY A 70 -3.14 -11.00 1.26
N GLN A 71 -2.91 -12.28 0.97
CA GLN A 71 -1.61 -12.91 1.22
C GLN A 71 -0.48 -12.24 0.42
N ALA A 72 -0.75 -11.85 -0.84
CA ALA A 72 0.23 -11.11 -1.65
C ALA A 72 0.55 -9.73 -1.05
N VAL A 73 -0.44 -9.04 -0.47
CA VAL A 73 -0.21 -7.78 0.27
C VAL A 73 0.64 -8.01 1.50
N LEU A 74 0.36 -9.04 2.31
CA LEU A 74 1.17 -9.35 3.48
C LEU A 74 2.64 -9.60 3.09
N THR A 75 2.87 -10.38 2.04
CA THR A 75 4.22 -10.59 1.50
C THR A 75 4.86 -9.29 1.01
N CYS A 76 4.11 -8.44 0.30
CA CYS A 76 4.60 -7.13 -0.13
C CYS A 76 5.03 -6.24 1.04
N LEU A 77 4.21 -6.16 2.10
CA LEU A 77 4.51 -5.36 3.28
C LEU A 77 5.75 -5.87 4.02
N ASP A 78 5.95 -7.19 4.05
CA ASP A 78 7.15 -7.80 4.62
C ASP A 78 8.40 -7.48 3.79
N GLU A 79 8.30 -7.50 2.46
CA GLU A 79 9.38 -7.13 1.54
C GLU A 79 9.70 -5.63 1.61
N LEU A 80 8.68 -4.77 1.71
CA LEU A 80 8.84 -3.33 1.86
C LEU A 80 9.58 -2.99 3.16
N ALA A 81 9.17 -3.58 4.28
CA ALA A 81 9.87 -3.41 5.55
C ALA A 81 11.33 -3.88 5.50
N GLN A 82 11.61 -4.98 4.81
CA GLN A 82 12.98 -5.46 4.58
C GLN A 82 13.80 -4.50 3.72
N SER A 83 13.17 -3.86 2.73
CA SER A 83 13.84 -2.91 1.82
C SER A 83 14.37 -1.66 2.55
N TRP A 84 13.71 -1.24 3.63
CA TRP A 84 14.17 -0.12 4.47
C TRP A 84 15.38 -0.48 5.35
N GLY A 85 15.57 -1.76 5.66
CA GLY A 85 16.71 -2.26 6.42
C GLY A 85 16.94 -1.54 7.76
N GLU A 86 18.21 -1.35 8.13
CA GLU A 86 18.60 -0.63 9.36
C GLU A 86 18.27 0.87 9.35
N THR A 87 17.90 1.41 8.18
CA THR A 87 17.56 2.83 8.00
C THR A 87 16.07 3.14 8.17
N ALA A 88 15.25 2.12 8.45
CA ALA A 88 13.82 2.30 8.68
C ALA A 88 13.57 3.25 9.85
N THR A 89 12.70 4.24 9.62
CA THR A 89 12.21 5.09 10.70
C THR A 89 11.16 4.34 11.52
N GLU A 90 11.03 4.70 12.80
CA GLU A 90 9.99 4.14 13.68
C GLU A 90 8.58 4.34 13.08
N GLU A 91 8.33 5.50 12.47
CA GLU A 91 7.04 5.81 11.83
C GLU A 91 6.75 4.88 10.64
N GLN A 92 7.73 4.62 9.78
CA GLN A 92 7.60 3.66 8.66
C GLN A 92 7.23 2.26 9.16
N LEU A 93 7.93 1.78 10.19
CA LEU A 93 7.64 0.46 10.77
C LEU A 93 6.25 0.39 11.40
N GLN A 94 5.84 1.43 12.13
CA GLN A 94 4.52 1.51 12.74
C GLN A 94 3.40 1.51 11.69
N ILE A 95 3.56 2.28 10.61
CA ILE A 95 2.59 2.34 9.53
C ILE A 95 2.54 0.99 8.81
N ASN A 96 3.67 0.37 8.46
CA ASN A 96 3.69 -0.93 7.82
C ASN A 96 2.97 -2.00 8.68
N ASN A 97 3.25 -2.04 9.99
CA ASN A 97 2.58 -2.93 10.93
C ASN A 97 1.07 -2.68 11.02
N LEU A 98 0.63 -1.41 10.95
CA LEU A 98 -0.78 -1.07 10.94
C LEU A 98 -1.48 -1.62 9.69
N PHE A 99 -0.87 -1.51 8.52
CA PHE A 99 -1.42 -2.09 7.28
C PHE A 99 -1.39 -3.62 7.30
N HIS A 100 -0.33 -4.23 7.84
CA HIS A 100 -0.22 -5.68 7.99
C HIS A 100 -1.36 -6.22 8.87
N ASN A 101 -1.52 -5.67 10.08
CA ASN A 101 -2.58 -6.07 11.00
C ASN A 101 -3.97 -5.84 10.41
N LYS A 102 -4.18 -4.71 9.74
CA LYS A 102 -5.45 -4.42 9.05
C LYS A 102 -5.78 -5.50 8.00
N MET A 103 -4.81 -5.91 7.19
CA MET A 103 -5.03 -6.94 6.17
C MET A 103 -5.38 -8.29 6.81
N VAL A 104 -4.69 -8.68 7.89
CA VAL A 104 -5.00 -9.90 8.66
C VAL A 104 -6.42 -9.84 9.23
N ASP A 105 -6.79 -8.73 9.88
CA ASP A 105 -8.11 -8.53 10.48
C ASP A 105 -9.23 -8.58 9.42
N GLU A 106 -9.02 -7.95 8.26
CA GLU A 106 -10.01 -7.96 7.17
C GLU A 106 -10.18 -9.36 6.56
N MET A 107 -9.08 -10.10 6.35
CA MET A 107 -9.13 -11.49 5.90
C MET A 107 -9.92 -12.37 6.88
N GLN A 108 -9.60 -12.26 8.17
CA GLN A 108 -10.32 -13.01 9.20
C GLN A 108 -11.81 -12.67 9.21
N SER A 109 -12.15 -11.38 9.24
CA SER A 109 -13.54 -10.91 9.29
C SER A 109 -14.36 -11.39 8.09
N ILE A 110 -13.81 -11.30 6.88
CA ILE A 110 -14.46 -11.77 5.65
C ILE A 110 -14.67 -13.29 5.67
N GLY A 111 -13.66 -14.05 6.12
CA GLY A 111 -13.77 -15.49 6.29
C GLY A 111 -14.87 -15.89 7.28
N GLU A 112 -14.96 -15.21 8.42
CA GLU A 112 -15.99 -15.43 9.43
C GLU A 112 -17.39 -15.12 8.93
N LEU A 113 -17.58 -13.99 8.24
CA LEU A 113 -18.86 -13.62 7.65
C LEU A 113 -19.32 -14.65 6.62
N PHE A 114 -18.43 -15.10 5.74
CA PHE A 114 -18.78 -16.11 4.76
C PHE A 114 -19.12 -17.46 5.38
N ASN A 115 -18.36 -17.89 6.39
CA ASN A 115 -18.67 -19.09 7.15
C ASN A 115 -20.05 -19.01 7.80
N SER A 116 -20.44 -17.83 8.29
CA SER A 116 -21.80 -17.58 8.80
C SER A 116 -22.85 -17.69 7.71
N ALA A 117 -22.62 -17.08 6.54
CA ALA A 117 -23.52 -17.18 5.39
C ALA A 117 -23.69 -18.64 4.92
N VAL A 118 -22.61 -19.42 4.87
CA VAL A 118 -22.67 -20.85 4.52
C VAL A 118 -23.51 -21.64 5.53
N ARG A 119 -23.37 -21.38 6.83
CA ARG A 119 -24.20 -22.04 7.85
C ARG A 119 -25.68 -21.70 7.68
N ALA A 120 -26.00 -20.42 7.45
CA ALA A 120 -27.37 -20.00 7.19
C ALA A 120 -27.96 -20.64 5.92
N TYR A 121 -27.15 -20.76 4.85
CA TYR A 121 -27.56 -21.40 3.59
C TYR A 121 -27.81 -22.91 3.76
N LYS A 122 -27.01 -23.59 4.58
CA LYS A 122 -27.24 -25.00 4.88
C LYS A 122 -28.44 -25.21 5.80
N GLY A 123 -28.65 -24.31 6.76
CA GLY A 123 -29.70 -24.43 7.78
C GLY A 123 -31.13 -24.24 7.27
N ARG A 124 -31.34 -23.57 6.13
CA ARG A 124 -32.70 -23.41 5.54
C ARG A 124 -33.29 -24.69 4.95
N ASN A 125 -32.45 -25.68 4.67
CA ASN A 125 -32.83 -26.94 4.03
C ASN A 125 -32.79 -28.14 5.01
N GLN A 126 -32.58 -27.86 6.30
CA GLN A 126 -32.68 -28.83 7.40
C GLN A 126 -34.07 -28.80 8.01
#